data_AF-A0A7J5BC26-F1
#
_entry.id   AF-A0A7J5BC26-F1
#
_cell.length_a   1.000
_cell.length_b   1.000
_cell.length_c   1.000
_cell.angle_alpha   90.00
_cell.angle_beta   90.00
_cell.angle_gamma   90.00
#
_symmetry.space_group_name_H-M   'P 1'
#
loop_
_entity.id
_entity.type
_entity.pdbx_description
1 polymer ?
#
loop_
_entity_poly.entity_id
_entity_poly.type
_entity_poly.pdbx_seq_one_letter_code
_entity_poly.pdbx_strand_id
1 'polypeptide(L)'
;MRSDEVLKEKFRATKYSVGYDQQEVDHFLDRVVDSLRKYESGESIERQPVTAHTVQSVQFAPTRFREGYDPHDVDQFLDRLSQAFSEFERGTDN
;
A
#
# COMPACT_ATOMS: atom_id res chain seq x y z
N MET A 1 0.03 3.46 -11.63
CA MET A 1 -0.69 2.48 -10.79
C MET A 1 -2.03 3.10 -10.38
N ARG A 2 -3.15 2.36 -10.45
CA ARG A 2 -4.49 2.86 -10.03
C ARG A 2 -5.00 2.09 -8.82
N SER A 3 -6.01 2.64 -8.15
CA SER A 3 -6.70 1.98 -7.02
C SER A 3 -7.16 0.55 -7.36
N ASP A 4 -7.63 0.30 -8.58
CA ASP A 4 -7.99 -1.04 -9.07
C ASP A 4 -6.81 -2.02 -9.19
N GLU A 5 -5.59 -1.54 -9.44
CA GLU A 5 -4.41 -2.43 -9.50
C GLU A 5 -4.00 -2.89 -8.12
N VAL A 6 -4.14 -2.03 -7.11
CA VAL A 6 -3.90 -2.36 -5.70
C VAL A 6 -4.83 -3.50 -5.24
N LEU A 7 -6.11 -3.42 -5.62
CA LEU A 7 -7.11 -4.44 -5.28
C LEU A 7 -6.90 -5.76 -6.05
N LYS A 8 -6.23 -5.72 -7.19
CA LYS A 8 -5.95 -6.90 -8.03
C LYS A 8 -4.64 -7.59 -7.67
N GLU A 9 -3.75 -6.90 -6.97
CA GLU A 9 -2.46 -7.47 -6.58
C GLU A 9 -2.68 -8.68 -5.66
N LYS A 10 -1.96 -9.77 -5.94
CA LYS A 10 -2.05 -11.00 -5.16
C LYS A 10 -0.72 -11.34 -4.55
N PHE A 11 -0.58 -11.02 -3.27
CA PHE A 11 0.60 -11.38 -2.50
C PHE A 11 0.69 -12.88 -2.29
N ARG A 12 1.90 -13.42 -2.46
CA ARG A 12 2.18 -14.82 -2.10
C ARG A 12 2.07 -15.01 -0.60
N ALA A 13 1.25 -15.97 -0.18
CA ALA A 13 1.21 -16.39 1.23
C ALA A 13 2.35 -17.38 1.50
N THR A 14 3.11 -17.15 2.56
CA THR A 14 4.10 -18.09 3.09
C THR A 14 3.61 -18.69 4.40
N LYS A 15 3.71 -20.02 4.52
CA LYS A 15 3.37 -20.77 5.75
C LYS A 15 4.61 -21.32 6.46
N TYR A 16 5.75 -21.36 5.78
CA TYR A 16 7.00 -21.97 6.27
C TYR A 16 8.07 -20.94 6.66
N SER A 17 7.83 -19.66 6.36
CA SER A 17 8.73 -18.54 6.67
C SER A 17 8.01 -17.44 7.43
N VAL A 18 8.79 -16.50 7.99
CA VAL A 18 8.26 -15.23 8.50
C VAL A 18 7.57 -14.49 7.35
N GLY A 19 6.28 -14.23 7.50
CA GLY A 19 5.53 -13.33 6.62
C GLY A 19 5.12 -12.06 7.36
N TYR A 20 4.62 -11.07 6.63
CA TYR A 20 3.88 -9.97 7.23
C TYR A 20 2.45 -10.38 7.57
N ASP A 21 1.89 -9.81 8.64
CA ASP A 21 0.50 -10.07 9.03
C ASP A 21 -0.47 -9.61 7.93
N GLN A 22 -1.28 -10.56 7.45
CA GLN A 22 -2.19 -10.31 6.33
C GLN A 22 -3.23 -9.24 6.68
N GLN A 23 -3.75 -9.23 7.91
CA GLN A 23 -4.78 -8.27 8.31
C GLN A 23 -4.22 -6.84 8.34
N GLU A 24 -2.97 -6.68 8.77
CA GLU A 24 -2.33 -5.36 8.80
C GLU A 24 -2.04 -4.84 7.39
N VAL A 25 -1.59 -5.73 6.50
CA VAL A 25 -1.42 -5.42 5.07
C VAL A 25 -2.78 -5.06 4.45
N ASP A 26 -3.81 -5.89 4.58
CA ASP A 26 -5.16 -5.62 4.05
C ASP A 26 -5.72 -4.28 4.54
N HIS A 27 -5.62 -3.98 5.83
CA HIS A 27 -6.10 -2.72 6.40
C HIS A 27 -5.32 -1.50 5.87
N PHE A 28 -4.03 -1.69 5.57
CA PHE A 28 -3.23 -0.65 4.95
C PHE A 28 -3.61 -0.44 3.47
N LEU A 29 -3.83 -1.52 2.73
CA LEU A 29 -4.27 -1.46 1.33
C LEU A 29 -5.62 -0.77 1.20
N ASP A 30 -6.57 -1.03 2.09
CA ASP A 30 -7.87 -0.36 2.12
C ASP A 30 -7.71 1.17 2.24
N ARG A 31 -6.85 1.63 3.17
CA ARG A 31 -6.51 3.07 3.32
C ARG A 31 -5.84 3.67 2.09
N VAL A 32 -4.93 2.92 1.45
CA VAL A 32 -4.26 3.34 0.22
C VAL A 32 -5.27 3.48 -0.92
N VAL A 33 -6.18 2.52 -1.07
CA VAL A 33 -7.23 2.51 -2.10
C VAL A 33 -8.18 3.68 -1.91
N ASP A 34 -8.64 3.95 -0.68
CA ASP A 34 -9.50 5.09 -0.37
C ASP A 34 -8.79 6.42 -0.73
N SER A 35 -7.51 6.53 -0.35
CA SER A 35 -6.69 7.71 -0.68
C SER A 35 -6.55 7.87 -2.20
N LEU A 36 -6.14 6.82 -2.93
CA LEU A 36 -6.01 6.85 -4.39
C LEU A 36 -7.32 7.24 -5.08
N ARG A 37 -8.47 6.70 -4.64
CA ARG A 37 -9.78 7.09 -5.17
C ARG A 37 -10.06 8.57 -4.98
N LYS A 38 -9.68 9.15 -3.84
CA LYS A 38 -9.81 10.59 -3.59
C LYS A 38 -8.93 11.43 -4.50
N TYR A 39 -7.67 11.01 -4.73
CA TYR A 39 -6.78 11.63 -5.71
C TYR A 39 -7.37 11.55 -7.13
N GLU A 40 -7.93 10.40 -7.53
CA GLU A 40 -8.55 10.19 -8.85
C GLU A 40 -9.84 11.02 -9.03
N SER A 41 -10.62 11.21 -7.96
CA SER A 41 -11.84 12.04 -7.98
C SER A 41 -11.57 13.55 -7.84
N GLY A 42 -10.33 13.97 -7.57
CA GLY A 42 -10.00 15.38 -7.34
C GLY A 42 -10.64 15.97 -6.07
N GLU A 43 -11.00 15.12 -5.11
CA GLU A 43 -11.53 15.55 -3.81
C GLU A 43 -10.37 16.09 -2.96
N SER A 44 -10.53 17.28 -2.37
CA SER A 44 -9.48 17.95 -1.60
C SER A 44 -8.89 17.03 -0.52
N ILE A 45 -7.60 16.70 -0.67
CA ILE A 45 -6.79 15.80 0.17
C ILE A 45 -6.53 16.40 1.57
N GLU A 46 -7.24 17.44 1.98
CA GLU A 46 -6.99 18.20 3.22
C GLU A 46 -7.24 17.40 4.50
N ARG A 47 -7.81 16.18 4.43
CA ARG A 47 -8.19 15.41 5.62
C ARG A 47 -7.43 14.11 5.89
N GLN A 48 -6.81 13.44 4.91
CA GLN A 48 -6.10 12.17 5.17
C GLN A 48 -4.93 11.92 4.20
N PRO A 49 -3.67 12.19 4.61
CA PRO A 49 -2.50 12.04 3.75
C PRO A 49 -1.90 10.64 3.91
N VAL A 50 -2.45 9.65 3.19
CA VAL A 50 -1.56 8.56 2.74
C VAL A 50 -0.77 9.15 1.57
N THR A 51 0.49 9.46 1.82
CA THR A 51 1.46 9.99 0.85
C THR A 51 2.50 8.92 0.53
N ALA A 52 3.31 9.15 -0.51
CA ALA A 52 4.41 8.24 -0.86
C ALA A 52 5.31 7.94 0.36
N HIS A 53 5.60 8.95 1.17
CA HIS A 53 6.39 8.81 2.40
C HIS A 53 5.72 7.91 3.44
N THR A 54 4.40 8.04 3.65
CA THR A 54 3.66 7.19 4.59
C THR A 54 3.67 5.72 4.14
N VAL A 55 3.54 5.49 2.83
CA VAL A 55 3.61 4.14 2.24
C VAL A 55 5.00 3.54 2.39
N GLN A 56 6.05 4.32 2.15
CA GLN A 56 7.42 3.84 2.22
C GLN A 56 7.93 3.66 3.66
N SER A 57 7.36 4.39 4.62
CA SER A 57 7.72 4.30 6.03
C SER A 57 6.87 3.29 6.81
N VAL A 58 5.87 2.67 6.20
CA VAL A 58 5.04 1.66 6.86
C VAL A 58 5.89 0.44 7.19
N GLN A 59 5.74 -0.09 8.40
CA GLN A 59 6.35 -1.34 8.82
C GLN A 59 5.26 -2.28 9.29
N PHE A 60 5.20 -3.45 8.66
CA PHE A 60 4.24 -4.47 9.03
C PHE A 60 4.79 -5.40 10.11
N ALA A 61 3.94 -5.85 11.01
CA ALA A 61 4.27 -6.81 12.04
C ALA A 61 4.62 -8.18 11.40
N PRO A 62 5.80 -8.76 11.72
CA PRO A 62 6.14 -10.09 11.26
C PRO A 62 5.32 -11.15 12.00
N THR A 63 4.67 -12.03 11.25
CA THR A 63 3.97 -13.21 11.77
C THR A 63 4.76 -14.48 11.48
N ARG A 64 4.91 -15.34 12.51
CA ARG A 64 5.60 -16.65 12.45
C ARG A 64 4.68 -17.82 12.76
N PHE A 65 3.58 -17.56 13.46
CA PHE A 65 2.66 -18.59 13.95
C PHE A 65 1.47 -18.79 13.01
N ARG A 66 1.30 -17.92 12.02
CA ARG A 66 0.18 -17.91 11.08
C ARG A 66 0.68 -17.69 9.66
N GLU A 67 -0.19 -17.98 8.71
CA GLU A 67 0.01 -17.67 7.29
C GLU A 67 0.18 -16.14 7.17
N GLY A 68 1.29 -15.72 6.58
CA GLY A 68 1.61 -14.31 6.35
C GLY A 68 1.87 -14.05 4.88
N TYR A 69 1.79 -12.79 4.47
CA TYR A 69 2.22 -12.39 3.13
C TYR A 69 3.74 -12.36 3.05
N ASP A 70 4.29 -12.74 1.91
CA ASP A 70 5.72 -12.72 1.68
C ASP A 70 6.25 -11.28 1.72
N PRO A 71 7.25 -10.99 2.56
CA PRO A 71 7.74 -9.63 2.72
C PRO A 71 8.37 -9.06 1.45
N HIS A 72 8.97 -9.89 0.58
CA HIS A 72 9.53 -9.39 -0.68
C HIS A 72 8.43 -8.94 -1.65
N ASP A 73 7.32 -9.67 -1.70
CA ASP A 73 6.18 -9.37 -2.58
C ASP A 73 5.48 -8.08 -2.13
N VAL A 74 5.27 -7.94 -0.82
CA VAL A 74 4.71 -6.72 -0.21
C VAL A 74 5.64 -5.52 -0.39
N ASP A 75 6.94 -5.67 -0.15
CA ASP A 75 7.92 -4.57 -0.28
C ASP A 75 8.03 -4.07 -1.72
N GLN A 76 8.09 -4.98 -2.70
CA GLN A 76 8.09 -4.64 -4.12
C GLN A 76 6.81 -3.88 -4.53
N PHE A 77 5.68 -4.25 -3.95
CA PHE A 77 4.42 -3.58 -4.19
C PHE A 77 4.36 -2.19 -3.55
N LEU A 78 4.86 -2.04 -2.32
CA LEU A 78 4.96 -0.75 -1.64
C LEU A 78 5.86 0.23 -2.42
N ASP A 79 6.97 -0.24 -3.00
CA ASP A 79 7.84 0.58 -3.85
C ASP A 79 7.07 1.17 -5.04
N ARG A 80 6.34 0.32 -5.78
CA ARG A 80 5.51 0.77 -6.91
C ARG A 80 4.41 1.74 -6.49
N LEU A 81 3.78 1.49 -5.33
CA LEU A 81 2.79 2.39 -4.76
C LEU A 81 3.39 3.75 -4.43
N SER A 82 4.53 3.78 -3.73
CA SER A 82 5.25 5.01 -3.37
C SER A 82 5.59 5.84 -4.61
N GLN A 83 6.05 5.17 -5.69
CA GLN A 83 6.28 5.84 -6.97
C GLN A 83 5.02 6.46 -7.54
N ALA A 84 3.90 5.73 -7.58
CA ALA A 84 2.64 6.24 -8.10
C ALA A 84 2.12 7.44 -7.30
N PHE A 85 2.13 7.37 -5.95
CA PHE A 85 1.77 8.51 -5.10
C PHE A 85 2.67 9.72 -5.36
N SER A 86 3.98 9.51 -5.49
CA SER A 86 4.93 10.59 -5.79
C SER A 86 4.62 11.29 -7.13
N GLU A 87 4.08 10.57 -8.11
CA GLU A 87 3.64 11.14 -9.38
C GLU A 87 2.37 12.00 -9.23
N PHE A 88 1.39 11.55 -8.45
CA PHE A 88 0.17 12.33 -8.15
C PHE A 88 0.47 13.59 -7.33
N GLU A 89 1.36 13.48 -6.34
CA GLU A 89 1.81 14.61 -5.51
C GLU A 89 2.50 15.68 -6.36
N ARG A 90 3.37 15.29 -7.30
CA ARG A 90 4.05 16.23 -8.22
C ARG A 90 3.12 16.84 -9.26
N GLY A 91 2.09 16.12 -9.71
CA GLY A 91 1.13 16.62 -10.70
C GLY A 91 0.23 17.74 -10.18
N THR A 92 0.17 17.96 -8.87
CA THR A 92 -0.66 19.01 -8.24
C THR A 92 0.15 20.29 -7.95
N ASP A 93 1.45 20.31 -8.23
CA ASP A 93 2.37 21.46 -8.13
C ASP A 93 2.78 21.96 -9.53
N ASN A 94 1.82 22.42 -10.35
CA ASN A 94 2.12 23.18 -11.59
C ASN A 94 0.99 24.12 -12.01
#